data_AF-A0A2G9MD53-F1
#
_entry.id   AF-A0A2G9MD53-F1
#
_cell.length_a   1.000
_cell.length_b   1.000
_cell.length_c   1.000
_cell.angle_alpha   90.00
_cell.angle_beta   90.00
_cell.angle_gamma   90.00
#
_symmetry.space_group_name_H-M   'P 1'
#
loop_
_entity.id
_entity.type
_entity.pdbx_description
1 polymer ?
#
loop_
_entity_poly.entity_id
_entity_poly.type
_entity_poly.pdbx_seq_one_letter_code
_entity_poly.pdbx_strand_id
1 'polypeptide(L)'
;MVKIEIVESLYEEIEQTFKQEADTIFDLIETLEENPTKGKLLGTVGGIVIKELKYDGFRIYFITEGFKLKFFGKEDLTDLLLKFVRMSDKKHQQKTINEIRYILAKIGTSGFE
;
A
#
# COMPACT_ATOMS: atom_id res chain seq x y z
N MET A 1 -0.68 -2.36 -16.73
CA MET A 1 -1.98 -2.13 -16.03
C MET A 1 -1.69 -1.96 -14.54
N VAL A 2 -2.51 -1.22 -13.77
CA VAL A 2 -2.36 -1.20 -12.31
C VAL A 2 -3.19 -2.35 -11.74
N LYS A 3 -2.58 -3.19 -10.91
CA LYS A 3 -3.26 -4.22 -10.15
C LYS A 3 -3.19 -3.85 -8.68
N ILE A 4 -4.34 -3.84 -8.02
CA ILE A 4 -4.43 -3.69 -6.59
C ILE A 4 -4.57 -5.07 -5.96
N GLU A 5 -3.81 -5.31 -4.89
CA GLU A 5 -3.95 -6.50 -4.05
C GLU A 5 -4.06 -6.07 -2.59
N ILE A 6 -5.12 -6.49 -1.92
CA ILE A 6 -5.29 -6.28 -0.48
C ILE A 6 -5.06 -7.63 0.19
N VAL A 7 -4.10 -7.70 1.11
CA VAL A 7 -3.89 -8.94 1.86
C VAL A 7 -5.12 -9.24 2.69
N GLU A 8 -5.52 -10.51 2.74
CA GLU A 8 -6.74 -10.97 3.43
C GLU A 8 -6.86 -10.44 4.86
N SER A 9 -5.76 -10.48 5.63
CA SER A 9 -5.76 -9.97 7.00
C SER A 9 -6.10 -8.48 7.09
N LEU A 10 -5.71 -7.67 6.10
CA LEU A 10 -6.03 -6.24 6.07
C LEU A 10 -7.47 -6.02 5.61
N TYR A 11 -7.93 -6.79 4.63
CA TYR A 11 -9.32 -6.74 4.18
C TYR A 11 -10.27 -6.99 5.36
N GLU A 12 -10.03 -8.07 6.11
CA GLU A 12 -10.81 -8.39 7.32
C GLU A 12 -10.69 -7.30 8.39
N GLU A 13 -9.50 -6.73 8.60
CA GLU A 13 -9.28 -5.65 9.57
C GLU A 13 -10.11 -4.41 9.23
N ILE A 14 -10.17 -4.04 7.93
CA ILE A 14 -10.96 -2.91 7.42
C ILE A 14 -12.46 -3.18 7.64
N GLU A 15 -12.95 -4.34 7.21
CA GLU A 15 -14.34 -4.77 7.40
C GLU A 15 -14.77 -4.71 8.87
N GLN A 16 -13.96 -5.26 9.77
CA GLN A 16 -14.28 -5.31 11.20
C GLN A 16 -14.28 -3.92 11.84
N THR A 17 -13.36 -3.04 11.42
CA THR A 17 -13.18 -1.71 12.02
C THR A 17 -14.23 -0.71 11.52
N PHE A 18 -14.47 -0.69 10.20
CA PHE A 18 -15.30 0.34 9.55
C PHE A 18 -16.70 -0.14 9.20
N LYS A 19 -16.94 -1.46 9.15
CA LYS A 19 -18.24 -2.06 8.88
C LYS A 19 -18.86 -1.48 7.60
N GLN A 20 -19.97 -0.76 7.71
CA GLN A 20 -20.66 -0.13 6.58
C GLN A 20 -19.82 0.94 5.85
N GLU A 21 -18.80 1.50 6.51
CA GLU A 21 -17.88 2.46 5.88
C GLU A 21 -16.70 1.78 5.17
N ALA A 22 -16.57 0.45 5.24
CA ALA A 22 -15.49 -0.30 4.59
C ALA A 22 -15.51 -0.11 3.06
N ASP A 23 -16.69 -0.10 2.45
CA ASP A 23 -16.87 0.14 1.01
C ASP A 23 -16.22 1.46 0.56
N THR A 24 -16.34 2.52 1.36
CA THR A 24 -15.73 3.83 1.05
C THR A 24 -14.20 3.76 1.06
N ILE A 25 -13.63 2.89 1.88
CA ILE A 25 -12.19 2.67 1.93
C ILE A 25 -11.73 1.87 0.71
N PHE A 26 -12.48 0.85 0.30
CA PHE A 26 -12.17 0.10 -0.92
C PHE A 26 -12.28 0.98 -2.16
N ASP A 27 -13.33 1.80 -2.27
CA ASP A 27 -13.44 2.82 -3.33
C ASP A 27 -12.21 3.74 -3.34
N LEU A 28 -11.77 4.21 -2.17
CA LEU A 28 -10.58 5.06 -2.05
C LEU A 28 -9.31 4.33 -2.53
N ILE A 29 -9.18 3.04 -2.21
CA ILE A 29 -8.07 2.20 -2.68
C ILE A 29 -8.13 2.07 -4.21
N GLU A 30 -9.29 1.77 -4.77
CA GLU A 30 -9.50 1.60 -6.22
C GLU A 30 -9.13 2.84 -7.04
N THR A 31 -9.26 4.05 -6.48
CA THR A 31 -8.80 5.28 -7.17
C THR A 31 -7.31 5.28 -7.54
N LEU A 32 -6.49 4.40 -6.95
CA LEU A 32 -5.09 4.23 -7.32
C LEU A 32 -4.89 3.50 -8.64
N GLU A 33 -5.90 2.82 -9.18
CA GLU A 33 -5.80 2.22 -10.51
C GLU A 33 -5.63 3.30 -11.58
N GLU A 34 -6.39 4.39 -11.45
CA GLU A 34 -6.31 5.55 -12.33
C GLU A 34 -5.16 6.50 -11.93
N ASN A 35 -4.85 6.59 -10.65
CA ASN A 35 -3.80 7.48 -10.13
C ASN A 35 -2.83 6.76 -9.17
N PRO A 36 -1.94 5.89 -9.69
CA PRO A 36 -1.04 5.09 -8.85
C PRO A 36 0.02 5.91 -8.11
N THR A 37 0.21 7.17 -8.51
CA THR A 37 1.14 8.08 -7.85
C THR A 37 0.56 8.69 -6.57
N LYS A 38 -0.75 8.54 -6.32
CA LYS A 38 -1.43 9.01 -5.09
C LYS A 38 -0.86 8.36 -3.83
N GLY A 39 -1.03 9.05 -2.69
CA GLY A 39 -0.56 8.60 -1.39
C GLY A 39 0.81 9.16 -0.99
N LYS A 40 1.05 9.23 0.32
CA LYS A 40 2.25 9.81 0.90
C LYS A 40 3.40 8.79 0.86
N LEU A 41 4.56 9.18 0.34
CA LEU A 41 5.79 8.41 0.44
C LEU A 41 6.29 8.39 1.90
N LEU A 42 6.54 7.18 2.43
CA LEU A 42 7.04 6.98 3.79
C LEU A 42 8.48 6.45 3.83
N GLY A 43 8.94 5.87 2.72
CA GLY A 43 10.32 5.46 2.55
C GLY A 43 10.47 4.31 1.57
N THR A 44 11.71 3.84 1.46
CA THR A 44 12.09 2.76 0.54
C THR A 44 12.96 1.74 1.28
N VAL A 45 12.78 0.47 0.97
CA VAL A 45 13.61 -0.65 1.47
C VAL A 45 13.89 -1.58 0.28
N GLY A 46 15.15 -1.78 -0.10
CA GLY A 46 15.51 -2.70 -1.19
C GLY A 46 14.83 -2.41 -2.54
N GLY A 47 14.55 -1.14 -2.86
CA GLY A 47 13.82 -0.76 -4.08
C GLY A 47 12.30 -0.83 -3.99
N ILE A 48 11.76 -1.43 -2.91
CA ILE A 48 10.33 -1.42 -2.59
C ILE A 48 9.99 -0.12 -1.88
N VAL A 49 8.98 0.57 -2.40
CA VAL A 49 8.47 1.83 -1.89
C VAL A 49 7.30 1.56 -0.95
N ILE A 50 7.29 2.23 0.20
CA ILE A 50 6.21 2.20 1.18
C ILE A 50 5.43 3.51 1.07
N LYS A 51 4.12 3.42 0.86
CA LYS A 51 3.21 4.56 0.77
C LYS A 51 2.03 4.42 1.72
N GLU A 52 1.35 5.55 1.92
CA GLU A 52 0.22 5.67 2.84
C GLU A 52 -0.94 6.43 2.18
N LEU A 53 -2.15 5.87 2.34
CA LEU A 53 -3.41 6.60 2.22
C LEU A 53 -3.94 6.96 3.60
N LYS A 54 -4.67 8.07 3.66
CA LYS A 54 -5.33 8.53 4.89
C LYS A 54 -6.84 8.44 4.70
N TYR A 55 -7.51 7.86 5.68
CA TYR A 55 -8.96 7.85 5.78
C TYR A 55 -9.33 7.94 7.25
N ASP A 56 -10.25 8.84 7.61
CA ASP A 56 -10.78 9.06 8.97
C ASP A 56 -9.81 8.80 10.14
N GLY A 57 -8.66 9.47 10.16
CA GLY A 57 -7.66 9.30 11.23
C GLY A 57 -6.81 8.02 11.17
N PHE A 58 -7.18 7.04 10.35
CA PHE A 58 -6.41 5.86 10.02
C PHE A 58 -5.46 6.08 8.84
N ARG A 59 -4.47 5.19 8.76
CA ARG A 59 -3.42 5.10 7.75
C ARG A 59 -3.45 3.72 7.15
N ILE A 60 -3.57 3.65 5.83
CA ILE A 60 -3.63 2.40 5.10
C ILE A 60 -2.35 2.33 4.27
N TYR A 61 -1.55 1.31 4.53
CA TYR A 61 -0.20 1.17 4.00
C TYR A 61 -0.17 0.23 2.82
N PHE A 62 0.48 0.66 1.75
CA PHE A 62 0.73 -0.18 0.60
C PHE A 62 2.19 -0.09 0.15
N ILE A 63 2.62 -1.15 -0.52
CA ILE A 63 3.97 -1.32 -1.03
C ILE A 63 3.93 -1.56 -2.54
N THR A 64 4.96 -1.10 -3.23
CA THR A 64 5.11 -1.24 -4.68
C THR A 64 6.58 -1.19 -5.07
N GLU A 65 6.93 -1.75 -6.23
CA GLU A 65 8.26 -1.58 -6.80
C GLU A 65 8.49 -0.12 -7.23
N GLY A 66 9.51 0.53 -6.69
CA GLY A 66 9.77 1.95 -6.93
C GLY A 66 10.21 2.26 -8.36
N PHE A 67 10.92 1.32 -9.00
CA PHE A 67 11.33 1.47 -10.40
C PHE A 67 10.10 1.53 -11.31
N LYS A 68 9.20 0.54 -11.21
CA LYS A 68 7.95 0.50 -11.98
C LYS A 68 7.10 1.75 -11.75
N LEU A 69 6.96 2.21 -10.50
CA LEU A 69 6.21 3.42 -10.19
C LEU A 69 6.79 4.68 -10.86
N LYS A 70 8.12 4.81 -10.96
CA LYS A 70 8.79 5.98 -11.56
C LYS A 70 8.61 6.06 -13.08
N PHE A 71 8.51 4.93 -13.75
CA PHE A 71 8.38 4.83 -15.21
C PHE A 71 6.95 4.54 -15.67
N PHE A 72 6.00 4.45 -14.73
CA PHE A 72 4.59 4.29 -15.03
C PHE A 72 4.10 5.38 -15.98
N GLY A 73 3.48 4.97 -17.10
CA GLY A 73 2.94 5.85 -18.13
C GLY A 73 3.96 6.39 -19.15
N LYS A 74 5.24 6.01 -19.08
CA LYS A 74 6.23 6.39 -20.12
C LYS A 74 6.39 5.35 -21.22
N GLU A 75 6.16 4.08 -20.92
CA GLU A 75 6.19 2.95 -21.85
C GLU A 75 5.16 1.91 -21.35
N ASP A 76 4.06 1.69 -22.08
CA ASP A 76 2.85 0.93 -21.71
C ASP A 76 3.04 -0.58 -21.38
N LEU A 77 4.24 -1.02 -21.01
CA LEU A 77 4.60 -2.44 -20.84
C LEU A 77 4.78 -2.89 -19.38
N THR A 78 4.49 -2.04 -18.38
CA THR A 78 4.69 -2.42 -16.97
C THR A 78 3.38 -2.63 -16.23
N ASP A 79 3.20 -3.85 -15.71
CA ASP A 79 2.20 -4.14 -14.70
C ASP A 79 2.70 -3.65 -13.34
N LEU A 80 1.96 -2.72 -12.76
CA LEU A 80 2.24 -2.13 -11.47
C LEU A 80 1.37 -2.81 -10.42
N LEU A 81 1.99 -3.53 -9.49
CA LEU A 81 1.30 -4.11 -8.35
C LEU A 81 1.37 -3.17 -7.15
N LEU A 82 0.20 -2.72 -6.70
CA LEU A 82 0.03 -2.01 -5.43
C LEU A 82 -0.51 -2.99 -4.40
N LYS A 83 0.35 -3.43 -3.48
CA LYS A 83 -0.03 -4.39 -2.45
C LYS A 83 -0.27 -3.71 -1.12
N PHE A 84 -1.52 -3.69 -0.68
CA PHE A 84 -1.97 -3.17 0.60
C PHE A 84 -1.75 -4.20 1.71
N VAL A 85 -1.03 -3.82 2.78
CA VAL A 85 -0.45 -4.78 3.72
C VAL A 85 -0.89 -4.60 5.17
N ARG A 86 -1.14 -3.37 5.61
CA ARG A 86 -1.48 -3.04 7.01
C ARG A 86 -2.32 -1.77 7.05
N MET A 87 -3.02 -1.58 8.16
CA MET A 87 -3.47 -0.26 8.58
C MET A 87 -3.05 0.05 10.02
N SER A 88 -3.19 1.32 10.42
CA SER A 88 -3.08 1.72 11.81
C SER A 88 -3.80 3.04 12.05
N ASP A 89 -4.15 3.30 13.30
CA ASP A 89 -4.46 4.65 13.72
C ASP A 89 -3.20 5.56 13.67
N LYS A 90 -3.40 6.86 13.87
CA LYS A 90 -2.30 7.83 13.93
C LYS A 90 -1.31 7.58 15.08
N LYS A 91 -1.75 7.02 16.21
CA LYS A 91 -0.90 6.82 17.40
C LYS A 91 0.12 5.71 17.15
N HIS A 92 -0.27 4.68 16.41
CA HIS A 92 0.56 3.50 16.13
C HIS A 92 1.30 3.58 14.80
N GLN A 93 1.10 4.66 14.03
CA GLN A 93 1.70 4.88 12.71
C GLN A 93 3.20 4.54 12.64
N GLN A 94 4.03 5.09 13.52
CA GLN A 94 5.48 4.87 13.44
C GLN A 94 5.86 3.41 13.74
N LYS A 95 5.14 2.76 14.65
CA LYS A 95 5.36 1.34 14.97
C LYS A 95 5.05 0.47 13.76
N THR A 96 3.89 0.65 13.14
CA THR A 96 3.47 -0.11 11.95
C THR A 96 4.44 0.10 10.78
N ILE A 97 4.90 1.34 10.54
CA ILE A 97 5.91 1.63 9.52
C ILE A 97 7.22 0.87 9.80
N ASN A 98 7.69 0.87 11.05
CA ASN A 98 8.92 0.17 11.41
C ASN A 98 8.79 -1.35 11.23
N GLU A 99 7.64 -1.93 11.55
CA GLU A 99 7.35 -3.36 11.34
C GLU A 99 7.36 -3.73 9.85
N ILE A 100 6.70 -2.91 9.00
CA ILE A 100 6.74 -3.10 7.54
C ILE A 100 8.18 -3.07 7.04
N ARG A 101 8.97 -2.06 7.46
CA ARG A 101 10.38 -1.93 7.06
C ARG A 101 11.22 -3.12 7.50
N TYR A 102 11.01 -3.61 8.72
CA TYR A 102 11.72 -4.75 9.26
C TYR A 102 11.41 -6.03 8.48
N ILE A 103 10.14 -6.27 8.16
CA ILE A 103 9.72 -7.42 7.35
C ILE A 103 10.34 -7.34 5.94
N LEU A 104 10.23 -6.19 5.27
CA LEU A 104 10.83 -5.99 3.94
C LEU A 104 12.36 -6.18 3.95
N ALA A 105 13.04 -5.69 4.98
CA ALA A 105 14.48 -5.85 5.12
C ALA A 105 14.91 -7.31 5.30
N LYS A 106 14.06 -8.15 5.91
CA LYS A 106 14.31 -9.58 6.10
C LYS A 106 14.04 -10.42 4.86
N ILE A 107 12.96 -10.10 4.15
CA ILE A 107 12.54 -10.88 2.98
C ILE A 107 13.38 -10.51 1.75
N GLY A 108 13.98 -9.30 1.73
CA GLY A 108 14.72 -8.81 0.57
C GLY A 108 13.79 -8.56 -0.63
N THR A 109 14.35 -8.54 -1.84
CA THR A 109 13.58 -8.34 -3.08
C THR A 109 12.72 -9.55 -3.47
N SER A 110 12.98 -10.72 -2.88
CA SER A 110 12.25 -11.98 -3.08
C SER A 110 10.80 -11.97 -2.57
N GLY A 111 10.36 -10.92 -1.87
CA GLY A 111 9.00 -10.81 -1.33
C GLY A 111 7.93 -10.38 -2.35
N PHE A 112 8.32 -10.18 -3.61
CA PHE A 112 7.48 -9.68 -4.70
C PHE A 112 7.45 -10.60 -5.93
N GLU A 113 8.03 -11.80 -5.85
CA GLU A 113 7.88 -12.84 -6.89
C GLU A 113 6.48 -13.47 -6.87
#